data_AF-M4RT68-F1
#
_entry.id   AF-M4RT68-F1
#
_cell.length_a   1.000
_cell.length_b   1.000
_cell.length_c   1.000
_cell.angle_alpha   90.00
_cell.angle_beta   90.00
_cell.angle_gamma   90.00
#
_symmetry.space_group_name_H-M   'P 1'
#
loop_
_entity.id
_entity.type
_entity.pdbx_description
1 polymer ?
#
loop_
_entity_poly.entity_id
_entity_poly.type
_entity_poly.pdbx_seq_one_letter_code
_entity_poly.pdbx_strand_id
1 'polypeptide(L)' 'MALNLDVPPHLLELGILETSALSDINYIISTMQANIDLGVHFTLDDFGTRYSSLTHLRRFPASLIK' A
#
# COMPACT_ATOMS: atom_id res chain seq x y z
N MET A 1 18.27 -16.34 -1.36
CA MET A 1 18.94 -15.79 -0.16
C MET A 1 18.37 -14.41 0.05
N ALA A 2 17.33 -14.29 0.89
CA ALA A 2 16.76 -12.98 1.20
C ALA A 2 17.82 -12.22 2.02
N LEU A 3 18.22 -11.04 1.54
CA LEU A 3 19.05 -10.13 2.33
C LEU A 3 18.23 -9.77 3.57
N ASN A 4 18.65 -10.29 4.74
CA ASN A 4 18.12 -9.85 6.03
C ASN A 4 18.68 -8.45 6.28
N LEU A 5 18.08 -7.47 5.62
CA LEU A 5 18.27 -6.07 5.91
C LEU A 5 17.60 -5.84 7.26
N ASP A 6 18.41 -5.61 8.30
CA ASP A 6 17.98 -5.29 9.66
C ASP A 6 17.45 -3.84 9.69
N VAL A 7 16.47 -3.56 8.83
CA VAL A 7 15.82 -2.27 8.68
C VAL A 7 14.57 -2.31 9.53
N PRO A 8 14.45 -1.44 10.54
CA PRO A 8 13.24 -1.32 11.31
C PRO A 8 12.04 -1.07 10.38
N PRO A 9 10.93 -1.83 10.51
CA PRO A 9 9.81 -1.72 9.60
C PRO A 9 9.20 -0.32 9.49
N HIS A 10 9.29 0.48 10.56
CA HIS A 10 8.84 1.88 10.60
C HIS A 10 9.65 2.83 9.70
N LEU A 11 10.79 2.39 9.17
CA LEU A 11 11.56 3.13 8.16
C LEU A 11 11.21 2.70 6.73
N LEU A 12 10.34 1.70 6.56
CA LEU A 12 9.92 1.21 5.26
C LEU A 12 8.65 1.91 4.81
N GLU A 13 8.71 2.54 3.64
CA GLU A 13 7.56 3.02 2.89
C GLU A 13 7.42 2.18 1.62
N LEU A 14 6.25 1.56 1.43
CA LEU A 14 5.93 0.77 0.25
C LEU A 14 4.87 1.48 -0.60
N GLY A 15 5.24 1.79 -1.85
CA GLY A 15 4.35 2.37 -2.85
C GLY A 15 3.56 1.31 -3.60
N ILE A 16 2.25 1.53 -3.74
CA ILE A 16 1.32 0.66 -4.48
C ILE A 16 0.70 1.45 -5.63
N LEU A 17 0.86 0.94 -6.85
CA LEU A 17 0.32 1.55 -8.06
C LEU A 17 -1.21 1.38 -8.16
N GLU A 18 -1.92 2.39 -8.68
CA GLU A 18 -3.37 2.36 -8.91
C GLU A 18 -3.82 1.12 -9.71
N THR A 19 -3.06 0.72 -10.73
CA THR A 19 -3.39 -0.43 -11.61
C THR A 19 -3.30 -1.78 -10.89
N SER A 20 -2.32 -1.93 -10.00
CA SER A 20 -2.17 -3.13 -9.17
C SER A 20 -3.26 -3.18 -8.10
N ALA A 21 -3.56 -2.02 -7.48
CA ALA A 21 -4.62 -1.87 -6.48
C ALA A 21 -5.97 -2.35 -7.01
N LEU A 22 -6.34 -1.98 -8.24
CA LEU A 22 -7.64 -2.30 -8.82
C LEU A 22 -7.81 -3.77 -9.23
N SER A 23 -6.70 -4.49 -9.42
CA SER A 23 -6.74 -5.89 -9.87
C SER A 23 -7.14 -6.85 -8.74
N ASP A 24 -6.71 -6.59 -7.50
CA ASP A 24 -7.10 -7.37 -6.32
C ASP A 24 -7.07 -6.52 -5.03
N ILE A 25 -8.09 -5.67 -4.89
CA ILE A 25 -8.23 -4.73 -3.76
C ILE A 25 -8.20 -5.46 -2.40
N ASN A 26 -8.88 -6.60 -2.28
CA ASN A 26 -9.02 -7.29 -1.01
C ASN A 26 -7.70 -7.94 -0.56
N TYR A 27 -6.96 -8.55 -1.50
CA TYR A 27 -5.64 -9.10 -1.23
C TYR A 27 -4.65 -8.01 -0.81
N ILE A 28 -4.71 -6.84 -1.47
CA ILE A 28 -3.81 -5.74 -1.15
C ILE A 28 -4.12 -5.16 0.22
N ILE A 29 -5.40 -4.95 0.54
CA ILE A 29 -5.81 -4.46 1.87
C ILE A 29 -5.38 -5.44 2.97
N SER A 30 -5.59 -6.74 2.80
CA SER A 30 -5.19 -7.73 3.81
C SER A 30 -3.68 -7.78 4.00
N THR A 31 -2.92 -7.67 2.91
CA THR A 31 -1.46 -7.58 2.94
C THR A 31 -0.99 -6.31 3.63
N MET A 32 -1.56 -5.15 3.28
CA MET A 32 -1.24 -3.88 3.94
C MET A 32 -1.49 -3.96 5.44
N GLN A 33 -2.66 -4.45 5.85
CA GLN A 33 -3.01 -4.55 7.28
C GLN A 33 -2.02 -5.39 8.06
N ALA A 34 -1.62 -6.56 7.52
CA ALA A 34 -0.65 -7.43 8.16
C ALA A 34 0.74 -6.81 8.32
N ASN A 35 1.10 -5.83 7.47
CA ASN A 35 2.40 -5.16 7.51
C ASN A 35 2.36 -3.83 8.28
N ILE A 36 1.22 -3.15 8.32
CA ILE A 36 1.01 -1.95 9.16
C ILE A 36 1.17 -2.30 10.63
N ASP A 37 0.67 -3.47 11.06
CA ASP A 37 0.83 -3.95 12.43
C ASP A 37 2.31 -4.19 12.81
N LEU A 38 3.18 -4.38 11.81
CA LEU A 38 4.62 -4.49 11.98
C LEU A 38 5.33 -3.12 11.98
N GLY A 39 4.61 -2.04 11.64
CA GLY A 39 5.11 -0.67 11.55
C GLY A 39 5.39 -0.19 10.14
N VAL A 40 5.09 -0.97 9.09
CA VAL A 40 5.35 -0.55 7.70
C VAL A 40 4.37 0.52 7.25
N HIS A 41 4.88 1.54 6.56
CA HIS A 41 4.07 2.59 5.95
C HIS A 41 3.78 2.29 4.48
N PHE A 42 2.60 2.71 4.01
CA PHE A 42 2.14 2.49 2.64
C PHE A 42 1.70 3.79 1.98
N THR A 43 2.06 3.96 0.70
CA THR A 43 1.54 5.00 -0.18
C THR A 43 0.79 4.40 -1.36
N LEU A 44 -0.25 5.09 -1.79
CA LEU A 44 -0.87 4.83 -3.10
C LEU A 44 -0.26 5.81 -4.10
N ASP A 45 0.38 5.28 -5.13
CA ASP A 45 1.10 6.03 -6.16
C ASP A 45 0.32 6.03 -7.49
N ASP A 46 0.54 7.08 -8.29
CA ASP A 46 -0.09 7.34 -9.59
C ASP A 46 -1.63 7.40 -9.58
N PHE A 47 -2.22 7.66 -8.42
CA PHE A 47 -3.67 7.75 -8.26
C PHE A 47 -4.22 8.98 -8.98
N GLY A 48 -5.32 8.85 -9.72
CA GLY A 48 -5.96 9.98 -10.42
C GLY A 48 -5.79 9.97 -11.93
N THR A 49 -4.97 9.05 -12.46
CA THR A 49 -4.50 9.15 -13.84
C THR A 49 -5.36 8.37 -14.84
N ARG A 50 -6.08 7.31 -14.42
CA ARG A 50 -6.86 6.47 -15.35
C ARG A 50 -8.22 5.94 -14.88
N TYR A 51 -8.44 5.63 -13.60
CA TYR A 51 -9.64 4.87 -13.16
C TYR A 51 -10.31 5.36 -11.87
N SER A 52 -10.02 6.58 -11.45
CA SER A 52 -10.23 6.98 -10.06
C SER A 52 -11.70 7.15 -9.69
N SER A 53 -12.17 6.23 -8.84
CA SER A 53 -13.33 6.46 -7.97
C SER A 53 -12.82 6.57 -6.54
N LEU A 54 -13.00 7.75 -5.93
CA LEU A 54 -12.75 8.03 -4.50
C LEU A 54 -13.41 6.98 -3.57
N THR A 55 -14.41 6.26 -4.08
CA THR A 55 -15.10 5.16 -3.41
C THR A 55 -14.16 4.01 -3.01
N HIS A 56 -13.15 3.70 -3.83
CA HIS A 56 -12.20 2.61 -3.52
C HIS A 56 -11.13 3.05 -2.51
N LEU A 57 -10.75 4.33 -2.51
CA LEU A 57 -9.76 4.89 -1.59
C LEU A 57 -10.15 4.73 -0.12
N ARG A 58 -11.45 4.87 0.20
CA ARG A 58 -11.93 4.73 1.58
C ARG A 58 -11.67 3.35 2.21
N ARG A 59 -11.35 2.35 1.40
CA ARG A 59 -11.09 0.98 1.86
C ARG A 59 -9.62 0.70 2.12
N PHE A 60 -8.70 1.52 1.62
CA PHE A 60 -7.27 1.30 1.80
C PHE A 60 -6.79 1.89 3.13
N PRO A 61 -6.03 1.13 3.94
CA PRO A 61 -5.41 1.64 5.16
C PRO A 61 -4.12 2.46 4.87
N ALA A 62 -4.02 3.07 3.68
CA ALA A 62 -2.85 3.85 3.29
C ALA A 62 -2.83 5.18 4.06
N SER A 63 -1.68 5.51 4.64
CA SER A 63 -1.51 6.74 5.43
C SER A 63 -1.31 7.97 4.55
N LEU A 64 -0.92 7.78 3.29
CA LEU A 64 -0.60 8.86 2.37
C LEU A 64 -0.95 8.48 0.92
N ILE A 65 -1.45 9.46 0.17
CA ILE A 65 -1.80 9.35 -1.25
C ILE A 65 -0.86 10.30 -2.01
N LYS A 66 -0.29 9.84 -3.12
CA LYS A 66 0.55 10.62 -4.04
C LYS A 66 -0.14 10.78 -5.40
#